data_AF-K9DEA7-F1
#
_entry.id   AF-K9DEA7-F1
#
_cell.length_a   1.000
_cell.length_b   1.000
_cell.length_c   1.000
_cell.angle_alpha   90.00
_cell.angle_beta   90.00
_cell.angle_gamma   90.00
#
_symmetry.space_group_name_H-M   'P 1'
#
loop_
_entity.id
_entity.type
_entity.pdbx_description
1 polymer ?
#
loop_
_entity_poly.entity_id
_entity_poly.type
_entity_poly.pdbx_seq_one_letter_code
_entity_poly.pdbx_strand_id
1 'polypeptide(L)'
;MLTMREYFYKSLKNLALILASIIVLILVWIVIDWFLPRRFHNGLVLASLYFAKETGLALVFGILVFFGYKAFRVFKTAESPSQEFIKMTPIVIIWLVVVFSVGTLIGGHGDGTDCRINNYNEKLNGGVKVFNGKKYIINICGSGVDNSPFFGDGMEAVQLTVLNEQGALLARRRYKVFWDGEPGHEPIGIETDKLTYYDDEDQDSPRSITMPPTWLDWIRARLP
;
A
#
# COMPACT_ATOMS: atom_id res chain seq x y z
N MET A 1 34.66 -15.56 24.65
CA MET A 1 34.15 -14.92 23.42
C MET A 1 32.71 -15.35 23.25
N LEU A 2 31.75 -14.42 23.23
CA LEU A 2 30.37 -14.78 22.90
C LEU A 2 30.28 -15.04 21.39
N THR A 3 29.79 -16.21 21.02
CA THR A 3 29.66 -16.61 19.61
C THR A 3 28.45 -15.92 18.97
N MET A 4 28.47 -15.74 17.64
CA MET A 4 27.33 -15.20 16.85
C MET A 4 25.99 -15.86 17.22
N ARG A 5 26.03 -17.15 17.54
CA ARG A 5 24.87 -17.96 17.97
C ARG A 5 24.28 -17.47 19.29
N GLU A 6 25.09 -17.06 20.26
CA GLU A 6 24.61 -16.57 21.56
C GLU A 6 23.97 -15.18 21.44
N TYR A 7 24.53 -14.30 20.60
CA TYR A 7 23.89 -13.02 20.30
C TYR A 7 22.57 -13.21 19.55
N PHE A 8 22.50 -14.15 18.62
CA PHE A 8 21.25 -14.49 17.93
C PHE A 8 20.19 -15.01 18.89
N TYR A 9 20.55 -15.96 19.78
CA TYR A 9 19.61 -16.49 20.78
C TYR A 9 19.13 -15.40 21.75
N LYS A 10 20.03 -14.51 22.18
CA LYS A 10 19.69 -13.35 23.01
C LYS A 10 18.80 -12.35 22.26
N SER A 11 18.97 -12.21 20.94
CA SER A 11 18.08 -11.42 20.08
C SER A 11 16.70 -12.04 19.97
N LEU A 12 16.61 -13.35 19.75
CA LEU A 12 15.34 -14.09 19.69
C LEU A 12 14.56 -13.98 20.99
N LYS A 13 15.25 -14.08 22.14
CA LYS A 13 14.63 -13.89 23.46
C LYS A 13 14.07 -12.47 23.63
N ASN A 14 14.77 -11.44 23.15
CA ASN A 14 14.25 -10.06 23.19
C ASN A 14 13.06 -9.90 22.25
N LEU A 15 13.10 -10.49 21.06
CA LEU A 15 11.96 -10.50 20.13
C LEU A 15 10.73 -11.15 20.77
N ALA A 16 10.90 -12.33 21.38
CA ALA A 16 9.82 -13.01 22.08
C ALA A 16 9.23 -12.15 23.20
N LEU A 17 10.07 -11.39 23.91
CA LEU A 17 9.64 -10.47 24.96
C LEU A 17 8.85 -9.27 24.40
N ILE A 18 9.29 -8.72 23.26
CA ILE A 18 8.57 -7.68 22.52
C ILE A 18 7.22 -8.22 22.04
N LEU A 19 7.19 -9.38 21.38
CA LEU A 19 5.96 -10.02 20.92
C LEU A 19 5.00 -10.31 22.08
N ALA A 20 5.51 -10.84 23.20
CA ALA A 20 4.70 -11.06 24.40
C ALA A 20 4.12 -9.74 24.95
N SER A 21 4.91 -8.66 24.97
CA SER A 21 4.42 -7.34 25.40
C SER A 21 3.33 -6.79 24.47
N ILE A 22 3.46 -6.99 23.16
CA ILE A 22 2.44 -6.61 22.16
C ILE A 22 1.16 -7.42 22.41
N ILE A 23 1.27 -8.73 22.63
CA ILE A 23 0.12 -9.60 22.94
C ILE A 23 -0.58 -9.14 24.22
N VAL A 24 0.17 -8.82 25.28
CA VAL A 24 -0.41 -8.30 26.53
C VAL A 24 -1.13 -6.99 26.30
N LEU A 25 -0.55 -6.07 25.52
CA LEU A 25 -1.21 -4.82 25.15
C LEU A 25 -2.52 -5.09 24.39
N ILE A 26 -2.51 -5.99 23.40
CA ILE A 26 -3.70 -6.39 22.65
C ILE A 26 -4.78 -6.96 23.59
N LEU A 27 -4.40 -7.84 24.52
CA LEU A 27 -5.34 -8.44 25.47
C LEU A 27 -5.95 -7.40 26.42
N VAL A 28 -5.13 -6.50 26.97
CA VAL A 28 -5.61 -5.38 27.79
C VAL A 28 -6.58 -4.51 26.98
N TRP A 29 -6.28 -4.28 25.71
CA TRP A 29 -7.15 -3.53 24.80
C TRP A 29 -8.48 -4.22 24.52
N ILE A 30 -8.49 -5.54 24.30
CA ILE A 30 -9.74 -6.30 24.13
C ILE A 30 -10.62 -6.18 25.37
N VAL A 31 -10.01 -6.18 26.56
CA VAL A 31 -10.74 -5.99 27.83
C VAL A 31 -11.28 -4.57 27.95
N ILE A 32 -10.51 -3.55 27.60
CA ILE A 32 -10.98 -2.15 27.60
C ILE A 32 -12.14 -1.98 26.61
N ASP A 33 -12.02 -2.57 25.42
CA ASP A 33 -13.06 -2.51 24.40
C ASP A 33 -14.37 -3.10 24.92
N TRP A 34 -14.33 -4.25 25.61
CA TRP A 34 -15.50 -4.87 26.24
C TRP A 34 -16.27 -3.94 27.20
N PHE A 35 -15.60 -2.95 27.80
CA PHE A 35 -16.21 -1.96 28.71
C PHE A 35 -16.73 -0.69 28.00
N LEU A 36 -16.44 -0.48 26.72
CA LEU A 36 -16.94 0.66 25.96
C LEU A 36 -18.38 0.44 25.48
N PRO A 37 -19.19 1.50 25.32
CA PRO A 37 -20.54 1.38 24.79
C PRO A 37 -20.55 0.76 23.39
N ARG A 38 -21.55 -0.07 23.06
CA ARG A 38 -21.67 -0.79 21.77
C ARG A 38 -21.46 0.04 20.49
N ARG A 39 -21.67 1.36 20.55
CA ARG A 39 -21.43 2.29 19.44
C ARG A 39 -19.92 2.47 19.11
N PHE A 40 -19.03 2.13 20.03
CA PHE A 40 -17.58 2.34 19.92
C PHE A 40 -16.74 1.05 19.77
N HIS A 41 -17.31 -0.14 20.01
CA HIS A 41 -16.60 -1.44 19.93
C HIS A 41 -15.86 -1.69 18.61
N ASN A 42 -16.28 -1.04 17.52
CA ASN A 42 -15.63 -1.19 16.22
C ASN A 42 -14.74 0.00 15.85
N GLY A 43 -14.98 1.19 16.41
CA GLY A 43 -14.35 2.45 15.96
C GLY A 43 -12.82 2.49 16.14
N LEU A 44 -12.30 1.70 17.08
CA LEU A 44 -10.89 1.75 17.45
C LEU A 44 -10.06 0.64 16.78
N VAL A 45 -10.66 -0.53 16.51
CA VAL A 45 -10.10 -1.53 15.57
C VAL A 45 -9.98 -0.91 14.18
N LEU A 46 -11.01 -0.16 13.76
CA LEU A 46 -11.01 0.66 12.55
C LEU A 46 -9.88 1.71 12.55
N ALA A 47 -9.69 2.44 13.65
CA ALA A 47 -8.58 3.40 13.77
C ALA A 47 -7.20 2.72 13.68
N SER A 48 -7.00 1.56 14.34
CA SER A 48 -5.73 0.84 14.27
C SER A 48 -5.38 0.34 12.87
N LEU A 49 -6.40 -0.01 12.06
CA LEU A 49 -6.25 -0.46 10.68
C LEU A 49 -6.12 0.71 9.70
N TYR A 50 -6.82 1.83 9.96
CA TYR A 50 -6.63 3.09 9.25
C TYR A 50 -5.19 3.59 9.35
N PHE A 51 -4.59 3.42 10.54
CA PHE A 51 -3.18 3.70 10.78
C PHE A 51 -2.28 2.47 10.53
N ALA A 52 -2.68 1.41 9.81
CA ALA A 52 -1.84 0.22 9.59
C ALA A 52 -0.45 0.59 9.00
N LYS A 53 -0.43 1.58 8.10
CA LYS A 53 0.80 2.14 7.51
C LYS A 53 1.65 2.91 8.55
N GLU A 54 1.00 3.72 9.37
CA GLU A 54 1.65 4.49 10.45
C GLU A 54 2.06 3.64 11.65
N THR A 55 1.34 2.55 11.95
CA THR A 55 1.67 1.56 12.98
C THR A 55 2.84 0.68 12.53
N GLY A 56 2.93 0.36 11.24
CA GLY A 56 4.14 -0.23 10.66
C GLY A 56 5.35 0.69 10.88
N LEU A 57 5.20 1.99 10.61
CA LEU A 57 6.27 2.98 10.79
C LEU A 57 6.63 3.18 12.28
N ALA A 58 5.64 3.19 13.17
CA ALA A 58 5.82 3.25 14.61
C ALA A 58 6.50 1.99 15.18
N LEU A 59 6.19 0.80 14.64
CA LEU A 59 6.88 -0.45 14.99
C LEU A 59 8.35 -0.40 14.55
N VAL A 60 8.64 0.05 13.34
CA VAL A 60 10.02 0.24 12.85
C VAL A 60 10.76 1.25 13.73
N PHE A 61 10.12 2.38 14.06
CA PHE A 61 10.69 3.40 14.95
C PHE A 61 10.95 2.83 16.36
N GLY A 62 10.01 2.08 16.93
CA GLY A 62 10.16 1.43 18.23
C GLY A 62 11.30 0.41 18.26
N ILE A 63 11.46 -0.36 17.19
CA ILE A 63 12.60 -1.28 17.01
C ILE A 63 13.91 -0.49 16.98
N LEU A 64 13.99 0.59 16.19
CA LEU A 64 15.18 1.45 16.11
C LEU A 64 15.53 2.08 17.46
N VAL A 65 14.54 2.60 18.19
CA VAL A 65 14.73 3.17 19.54
C VAL A 65 15.22 2.12 20.53
N PHE A 66 14.65 0.91 20.51
CA PHE A 66 15.06 -0.18 21.40
C PHE A 66 16.51 -0.61 21.15
N PHE A 67 16.87 -0.84 19.88
CA PHE A 67 18.24 -1.20 19.52
C PHE A 67 19.22 -0.04 19.76
N GLY A 68 18.82 1.20 19.48
CA GLY A 68 19.60 2.40 19.75
C GLY A 68 19.85 2.61 21.25
N TYR A 69 18.84 2.45 22.10
CA TYR A 69 19.00 2.53 23.56
C TYR A 69 19.93 1.44 24.10
N LYS A 70 19.81 0.22 23.58
CA LYS A 70 20.70 -0.89 23.98
C LYS A 70 22.14 -0.61 23.55
N ALA A 71 22.33 -0.08 22.35
CA ALA A 71 23.63 0.32 21.83
C ALA A 71 24.24 1.47 22.66
N PHE A 72 23.44 2.46 23.05
CA PHE A 72 23.84 3.55 23.94
C PHE A 72 24.27 3.04 25.33
N ARG A 73 23.52 2.09 25.92
CA ARG A 73 23.95 1.47 27.19
C ARG A 73 25.28 0.76 27.04
N VAL A 74 25.47 -0.05 26.00
CA VAL A 74 26.74 -0.75 25.75
C VAL A 74 27.88 0.25 25.58
N PHE A 75 27.66 1.36 24.88
CA PHE A 75 28.64 2.43 24.75
C PHE A 75 29.06 3.02 26.11
N LYS A 76 28.11 3.14 27.05
CA LYS A 76 28.38 3.72 28.38
C LYS A 76 29.08 2.75 29.35
N THR A 77 28.90 1.44 29.20
CA THR A 77 29.49 0.43 30.12
C THR A 77 30.68 -0.35 29.58
N ALA A 78 30.96 -0.32 28.28
CA ALA A 78 32.04 -1.11 27.70
C ALA A 78 33.38 -0.35 27.67
N GLU A 79 34.47 -1.03 28.05
CA GLU A 79 35.85 -0.50 27.90
C GLU A 79 36.25 -0.26 26.43
N SER A 80 35.68 -1.02 25.48
CA SER A 80 35.91 -0.85 24.04
C SER A 80 34.60 -0.86 23.23
N PRO A 81 33.91 0.30 23.12
CA PRO A 81 32.59 0.37 22.51
C PRO A 81 32.57 -0.05 21.03
N SER A 82 33.62 0.29 20.26
CA SER A 82 33.69 -0.01 18.82
C SER A 82 33.69 -1.51 18.52
N GLN A 83 34.36 -2.34 19.32
CA GLN A 83 34.41 -3.79 19.12
C GLN A 83 33.07 -4.47 19.42
N GLU A 84 32.33 -3.98 20.41
CA GLU A 84 30.99 -4.51 20.71
C GLU A 84 29.97 -4.12 19.65
N PHE A 85 30.08 -2.91 19.07
CA PHE A 85 29.25 -2.51 17.94
C PHE A 85 29.45 -3.40 16.71
N ILE A 86 30.70 -3.71 16.35
CA ILE A 86 31.03 -4.59 15.21
C ILE A 86 30.40 -5.98 15.38
N LYS A 87 30.32 -6.50 16.62
CA LYS A 87 29.68 -7.78 16.91
C LYS A 87 28.16 -7.75 16.75
N MET A 88 27.52 -6.59 16.95
CA MET A 88 26.06 -6.43 16.85
C MET A 88 25.59 -6.11 15.43
N THR A 89 26.45 -5.53 14.58
CA THR A 89 26.16 -5.15 13.19
C THR A 89 25.46 -6.24 12.35
N PRO A 90 25.93 -7.49 12.27
CA PRO A 90 25.31 -8.50 11.41
C PRO A 90 23.85 -8.79 11.80
N ILE A 91 23.51 -8.73 13.09
CA ILE A 91 22.15 -8.98 13.57
C ILE A 91 21.22 -7.82 13.21
N VAL A 92 21.70 -6.58 13.33
CA VAL A 92 20.91 -5.39 12.93
C VAL A 92 20.62 -5.43 11.43
N ILE A 93 21.60 -5.82 10.60
CA ILE A 93 21.41 -5.98 9.16
C ILE A 93 20.36 -7.05 8.86
N ILE A 94 20.42 -8.22 9.51
CA ILE A 94 19.41 -9.28 9.34
C ILE A 94 18.00 -8.76 9.65
N TRP A 95 17.83 -8.03 10.76
CA TRP A 95 16.53 -7.47 11.11
C TRP A 95 16.04 -6.40 10.13
N LEU A 96 16.93 -5.54 9.64
CA LEU A 96 16.59 -4.56 8.61
C LEU A 96 16.12 -5.25 7.32
N VAL A 97 16.82 -6.31 6.90
CA VAL A 97 16.42 -7.11 5.73
C VAL A 97 15.07 -7.76 5.95
N VAL A 98 14.81 -8.35 7.13
CA VAL A 98 13.51 -8.98 7.43
C VAL A 98 12.39 -7.94 7.43
N VAL A 99 12.58 -6.79 8.08
CA VAL A 99 11.59 -5.70 8.11
C VAL A 99 11.32 -5.16 6.72
N PHE A 100 12.37 -4.92 5.93
CA PHE A 100 12.22 -4.48 4.55
C PHE A 100 11.47 -5.52 3.71
N SER A 101 11.84 -6.80 3.82
CA SER A 101 11.19 -7.90 3.09
C SER A 101 9.71 -8.02 3.46
N VAL A 102 9.37 -7.97 4.75
CA VAL A 102 7.98 -8.02 5.22
C VAL A 102 7.22 -6.78 4.76
N GLY A 103 7.83 -5.59 4.83
CA GLY A 103 7.23 -4.35 4.33
C GLY A 103 6.93 -4.40 2.84
N THR A 104 7.84 -4.95 2.03
CA THR A 104 7.62 -5.15 0.59
C THR A 104 6.58 -6.21 0.29
N LEU A 105 6.48 -7.27 1.12
CA LEU A 105 5.44 -8.28 0.95
C LEU A 105 4.08 -7.69 1.29
N ILE A 106 3.93 -7.02 2.43
CA ILE A 106 2.65 -6.42 2.85
C ILE A 106 2.24 -5.26 1.93
N GLY A 107 3.18 -4.38 1.54
CA GLY A 107 2.92 -3.27 0.63
C GLY A 107 2.84 -3.67 -0.85
N GLY A 108 3.30 -4.87 -1.21
CA GLY A 108 3.30 -5.42 -2.56
C GLY A 108 2.19 -6.44 -2.83
N HIS A 109 1.21 -6.60 -1.92
CA HIS A 109 0.02 -7.39 -2.20
C HIS A 109 -0.80 -6.71 -3.29
N GLY A 110 -0.48 -7.07 -4.54
CA GLY A 110 -1.35 -7.10 -5.71
C GLY A 110 -1.94 -5.76 -6.12
N ASP A 111 -1.62 -5.33 -7.34
CA ASP A 111 -2.50 -4.44 -8.10
C ASP A 111 -3.91 -5.06 -8.08
N GLY A 112 -4.76 -4.60 -7.16
CA GLY A 112 -5.97 -5.31 -6.76
C GLY A 112 -7.01 -5.44 -7.87
N THR A 113 -6.74 -4.89 -9.06
CA THR A 113 -7.66 -4.81 -10.19
C THR A 113 -7.76 -6.14 -10.95
N ASP A 114 -8.76 -6.95 -10.64
CA ASP A 114 -9.08 -8.15 -11.42
C ASP A 114 -10.04 -7.82 -12.57
N CYS A 115 -9.46 -7.59 -13.74
CA CYS A 115 -10.18 -7.33 -14.99
C CYS A 115 -11.10 -8.48 -15.47
N ARG A 116 -11.04 -9.68 -14.88
CA ARG A 116 -11.95 -10.78 -15.24
C ARG A 116 -13.27 -10.70 -14.49
N ILE A 117 -13.24 -10.22 -13.25
CA ILE A 117 -14.40 -10.23 -12.35
C ILE A 117 -15.06 -8.85 -12.34
N ASN A 118 -14.26 -7.78 -12.23
CA ASN A 118 -14.75 -6.42 -12.02
C ASN A 118 -14.52 -5.55 -13.26
N ASN A 119 -15.27 -5.84 -14.32
CA ASN A 119 -15.23 -5.05 -15.55
C ASN A 119 -16.22 -3.89 -15.46
N TYR A 120 -15.73 -2.66 -15.65
CA TYR A 120 -16.53 -1.45 -15.57
C TYR A 120 -16.69 -0.72 -16.90
N ASN A 121 -16.43 -1.38 -18.03
CA ASN A 121 -16.57 -0.77 -19.35
C ASN A 121 -17.98 -0.23 -19.61
N GLU A 122 -19.01 -0.94 -19.20
CA GLU A 122 -20.39 -0.48 -19.39
C GLU A 122 -20.73 0.71 -18.49
N LYS A 123 -20.26 0.70 -17.24
CA LYS A 123 -20.53 1.75 -16.26
C LYS A 123 -19.76 3.04 -16.53
N LEU A 124 -18.49 2.92 -16.92
CA LEU A 124 -17.57 4.05 -17.08
C LEU A 124 -17.29 4.40 -18.55
N ASN A 125 -18.19 4.02 -19.47
CA ASN A 125 -18.12 4.34 -20.90
C ASN A 125 -16.84 3.85 -21.62
N GLY A 126 -16.30 2.71 -21.19
CA GLY A 126 -15.21 2.01 -21.86
C GLY A 126 -15.63 1.32 -23.17
N GLY A 127 -14.95 0.23 -23.49
CA GLY A 127 -15.18 -0.57 -24.70
C GLY A 127 -14.47 -0.03 -25.94
N VAL A 128 -14.99 -0.37 -27.12
CA VAL A 128 -14.37 0.01 -28.40
C VAL A 128 -14.76 1.45 -28.76
N LYS A 129 -13.77 2.33 -28.92
CA LYS A 129 -13.96 3.73 -29.35
C LYS A 129 -13.16 4.02 -30.61
N VAL A 130 -13.58 5.03 -31.36
CA VAL A 130 -12.94 5.45 -32.61
C VAL A 130 -12.33 6.82 -32.44
N PHE A 131 -11.03 6.94 -32.66
CA PHE A 131 -10.31 8.21 -32.68
C PHE A 131 -9.62 8.37 -34.03
N ASN A 132 -9.90 9.46 -34.74
CA ASN A 132 -9.32 9.75 -36.05
C ASN A 132 -9.42 8.56 -37.04
N GLY A 133 -10.57 7.87 -37.05
CA GLY A 133 -10.83 6.72 -37.93
C GLY A 133 -10.15 5.40 -37.53
N LYS A 134 -9.42 5.35 -36.41
CA LYS A 134 -8.81 4.13 -35.86
C LYS A 134 -9.56 3.67 -34.62
N LYS A 135 -9.79 2.35 -34.49
CA LYS A 135 -10.43 1.80 -33.29
C LYS A 135 -9.40 1.56 -32.19
N TYR A 136 -9.82 1.80 -30.97
CA TYR A 136 -9.08 1.53 -29.75
C TYR A 136 -10.00 0.81 -28.78
N ILE A 137 -9.44 -0.13 -28.02
CA ILE A 137 -10.17 -0.85 -26.99
C ILE A 137 -9.78 -0.22 -25.66
N ILE A 138 -10.73 0.47 -25.02
CA ILE A 138 -10.55 1.02 -23.69
C ILE A 138 -11.14 0.02 -22.71
N ASN A 139 -10.29 -0.50 -21.83
CA ASN A 139 -10.70 -1.47 -20.82
C ASN A 139 -10.47 -0.90 -19.42
N ILE A 140 -11.53 -0.91 -18.61
CA ILE A 140 -11.61 -0.34 -17.28
C ILE A 140 -11.98 -1.46 -16.32
N CYS A 141 -11.14 -1.69 -15.32
CA CYS A 141 -11.42 -2.67 -14.28
C CYS A 141 -10.94 -2.23 -12.92
N GLY A 142 -11.62 -2.67 -11.88
CA GLY A 142 -11.26 -2.34 -10.50
C GLY A 142 -11.04 -3.57 -9.63
N SER A 143 -10.79 -3.31 -8.35
CA SER A 143 -10.59 -4.35 -7.35
C SER A 143 -11.83 -5.09 -6.89
N GLY A 144 -13.03 -4.61 -7.23
CA GLY A 144 -14.32 -5.10 -6.75
C GLY A 144 -14.54 -4.89 -5.25
N VAL A 145 -13.56 -4.28 -4.61
CA VAL A 145 -13.61 -3.84 -3.23
C VAL A 145 -13.81 -2.34 -3.33
N ASP A 146 -15.06 -1.89 -3.16
CA ASP A 146 -15.27 -0.56 -2.62
C ASP A 146 -14.48 -0.57 -1.33
N ASN A 147 -13.38 0.19 -1.31
CA ASN A 147 -12.59 0.35 -0.11
C ASN A 147 -13.57 0.81 0.95
N SER A 148 -13.99 -0.13 1.80
CA SER A 148 -15.17 0.11 2.64
C SER A 148 -15.00 1.44 3.36
N PRO A 149 -16.08 2.20 3.62
CA PRO A 149 -16.01 3.45 4.39
C PRO A 149 -15.29 3.31 5.74
N PHE A 150 -15.11 2.07 6.16
CA PHE A 150 -14.52 1.61 7.40
C PHE A 150 -13.01 1.30 7.30
N PHE A 151 -12.50 0.81 6.17
CA PHE A 151 -11.12 0.28 6.06
C PHE A 151 -10.31 0.85 4.88
N GLY A 152 -10.86 1.77 4.10
CA GLY A 152 -10.10 2.54 3.10
C GLY A 152 -10.69 3.94 2.93
N ASP A 153 -10.23 4.66 1.93
CA ASP A 153 -10.64 6.04 1.64
C ASP A 153 -12.06 6.17 1.06
N GLY A 154 -12.84 5.08 1.05
CA GLY A 154 -14.14 5.03 0.39
C GLY A 154 -14.06 4.84 -1.13
N MET A 155 -12.86 4.88 -1.71
CA MET A 155 -12.68 4.93 -3.16
C MET A 155 -12.11 3.60 -3.70
N GLU A 156 -12.68 3.07 -4.76
CA GLU A 156 -12.15 1.89 -5.42
C GLU A 156 -10.94 2.25 -6.29
N ALA A 157 -9.87 1.45 -6.21
CA ALA A 157 -8.76 1.53 -7.15
C ALA A 157 -9.15 0.93 -8.50
N VAL A 158 -9.07 1.74 -9.56
CA VAL A 158 -9.45 1.37 -10.93
C VAL A 158 -8.27 1.52 -11.87
N GLN A 159 -8.15 0.59 -12.81
CA GLN A 159 -7.17 0.60 -13.87
C GLN A 159 -7.85 0.85 -15.22
N LEU A 160 -7.45 1.94 -15.88
CA LEU A 160 -7.79 2.26 -17.26
C LEU A 160 -6.66 1.80 -18.18
N THR A 161 -6.99 1.01 -19.20
CA THR A 161 -6.06 0.56 -20.22
C THR A 161 -6.56 0.94 -21.61
N VAL A 162 -5.66 1.40 -22.46
CA VAL A 162 -5.92 1.69 -23.87
C VAL A 162 -5.11 0.72 -24.71
N LEU A 163 -5.82 -0.07 -25.52
CA LEU A 163 -5.26 -1.06 -26.42
C LEU A 163 -5.55 -0.64 -27.87
N ASN A 164 -4.67 -1.03 -28.80
CA ASN A 164 -4.96 -0.92 -30.22
C ASN A 164 -5.95 -2.01 -30.69
N GLU A 165 -6.33 -1.98 -31.97
CA GLU A 165 -7.24 -2.99 -32.58
C GLU A 165 -6.71 -4.42 -32.47
N GLN A 166 -5.39 -4.60 -32.41
CA GLN A 166 -4.72 -5.89 -32.28
C GLN A 166 -4.55 -6.33 -30.82
N GLY A 167 -5.04 -5.55 -29.84
CA GLY A 167 -4.93 -5.84 -28.41
C GLY A 167 -3.59 -5.48 -27.77
N ALA A 168 -2.71 -4.71 -28.44
CA ALA A 168 -1.45 -4.26 -27.87
C ALA A 168 -1.64 -3.07 -26.92
N LEU A 169 -1.02 -3.13 -25.74
CA LEU A 169 -1.07 -2.08 -24.71
C LEU A 169 -0.33 -0.82 -25.14
N LEU A 170 -1.10 0.28 -25.26
CA LEU A 170 -0.64 1.62 -25.62
C LEU A 170 -0.55 2.57 -24.43
N ALA A 171 -1.54 2.52 -23.52
CA ALA A 171 -1.52 3.32 -22.31
C ALA A 171 -2.14 2.56 -21.14
N ARG A 172 -1.66 2.83 -19.93
CA ARG A 172 -2.24 2.37 -18.66
C ARG A 172 -2.26 3.54 -17.69
N ARG A 173 -3.37 3.71 -16.97
CA ARG A 173 -3.54 4.65 -15.85
C ARG A 173 -4.21 3.92 -14.71
N ARG A 174 -3.78 4.22 -13.49
CA ARG A 174 -4.48 3.85 -12.26
C ARG A 174 -5.04 5.13 -11.67
N TYR A 175 -6.27 5.07 -11.17
CA TYR A 175 -6.99 6.19 -10.60
C TYR A 175 -8.01 5.66 -9.60
N LYS A 176 -8.56 6.54 -8.76
CA LYS A 176 -9.58 6.17 -7.78
C LYS A 176 -10.96 6.67 -8.17
N VAL A 177 -11.96 5.85 -7.82
CA VAL A 177 -13.38 6.02 -8.19
C VAL A 177 -14.21 5.91 -6.92
N PHE A 178 -14.92 6.97 -6.56
CA PHE A 178 -15.92 6.99 -5.50
C PHE A 178 -17.33 6.66 -6.03
N TRP A 179 -17.81 5.45 -5.75
CA TRP A 179 -19.12 5.00 -6.25
C TRP A 179 -20.33 5.64 -5.56
N ASP A 180 -20.15 6.18 -4.36
CA ASP A 180 -21.23 6.69 -3.50
C ASP A 180 -21.53 8.20 -3.69
N GLY A 181 -20.88 8.91 -4.63
CA GLY A 181 -21.11 10.36 -4.83
C GLY A 181 -20.21 11.04 -5.86
N GLU A 182 -20.47 12.33 -6.14
CA GLU A 182 -19.66 13.17 -7.04
C GLU A 182 -18.60 13.96 -6.26
N PRO A 183 -17.35 14.06 -6.75
CA PRO A 183 -16.81 13.36 -7.94
C PRO A 183 -16.52 11.88 -7.64
N GLY A 184 -16.60 11.02 -8.67
CA GLY A 184 -16.06 9.66 -8.55
C GLY A 184 -16.74 8.51 -9.26
N HIS A 185 -17.74 8.76 -10.10
CA HIS A 185 -18.35 7.75 -10.98
C HIS A 185 -18.61 8.32 -12.37
N GLU A 186 -17.91 9.41 -12.70
CA GLU A 186 -18.04 10.10 -13.97
C GLU A 186 -17.49 9.18 -15.08
N PRO A 187 -18.32 8.83 -16.06
CA PRO A 187 -17.86 8.04 -17.19
C PRO A 187 -16.74 8.76 -17.92
N ILE A 188 -15.83 7.99 -18.53
CA ILE A 188 -14.75 8.61 -19.30
C ILE A 188 -15.34 9.53 -20.39
N GLY A 189 -14.74 10.70 -20.54
CA GLY A 189 -15.04 11.61 -21.63
C GLY A 189 -14.26 11.21 -22.88
N ILE A 190 -14.95 11.24 -24.01
CA ILE A 190 -14.36 10.96 -25.32
C ILE A 190 -14.41 12.27 -26.11
N GLU A 191 -13.25 12.86 -26.35
CA GLU A 191 -13.06 14.01 -27.22
C GLU A 191 -12.35 13.57 -28.51
N THR A 192 -12.25 14.46 -29.49
CA THR A 192 -11.68 14.14 -30.82
C THR A 192 -10.25 13.61 -30.75
N ASP A 193 -9.44 14.17 -29.85
CA ASP A 193 -8.00 13.95 -29.74
C ASP A 193 -7.54 13.52 -28.33
N LYS A 194 -8.47 13.26 -27.42
CA LYS A 194 -8.15 12.85 -26.05
C LYS A 194 -9.28 12.06 -25.39
N LEU A 195 -8.86 11.25 -24.44
CA LEU A 195 -9.73 10.58 -23.47
C LEU A 195 -9.56 11.27 -22.13
N THR A 196 -10.66 11.67 -21.50
CA THR A 196 -10.64 12.28 -20.16
C THR A 196 -11.19 11.32 -19.12
N TYR A 197 -10.63 11.38 -17.92
CA TYR A 197 -11.07 10.61 -16.77
C TYR A 197 -10.86 11.43 -15.49
N TYR A 198 -11.69 11.18 -14.50
CA TYR A 198 -11.61 11.83 -13.20
C TYR A 198 -10.86 10.92 -12.24
N ASP A 199 -9.94 11.50 -11.48
CA ASP A 199 -9.16 10.80 -10.47
C ASP A 199 -9.45 11.48 -9.14
N ASP A 200 -10.20 10.83 -8.26
CA ASP A 200 -10.70 11.47 -7.05
C ASP A 200 -9.61 11.80 -6.02
N GLU A 201 -8.38 11.31 -6.22
CA GLU A 201 -7.21 11.80 -5.47
C GLU A 201 -6.80 13.23 -5.86
N ASP A 202 -7.15 13.70 -7.05
CA ASP A 202 -6.81 15.04 -7.59
C ASP A 202 -8.09 15.73 -8.11
N GLN A 203 -8.91 16.20 -7.16
CA GLN A 203 -10.29 16.68 -7.37
C GLN A 203 -10.41 17.96 -8.22
N ASP A 204 -9.32 18.67 -8.47
CA ASP A 204 -9.37 20.01 -9.07
C ASP A 204 -9.42 19.99 -10.62
N SER A 205 -9.08 18.88 -11.28
CA SER A 205 -9.15 18.81 -12.75
C SER A 205 -9.22 17.40 -13.36
N PRO A 206 -10.02 17.21 -14.42
CA PRO A 206 -10.02 15.94 -15.15
C PRO A 206 -8.64 15.66 -15.76
N ARG A 207 -8.18 14.43 -15.60
CA ARG A 207 -6.99 13.93 -16.26
C ARG A 207 -7.30 13.60 -17.71
N SER A 208 -6.28 13.63 -18.56
CA SER A 208 -6.43 13.30 -19.97
C SER A 208 -5.30 12.41 -20.49
N ILE A 209 -5.66 11.60 -21.49
CA ILE A 209 -4.75 10.81 -22.31
C ILE A 209 -4.93 11.29 -23.74
N THR A 210 -3.87 11.84 -24.34
CA THR A 210 -3.88 12.22 -25.76
C THR A 210 -4.08 10.98 -26.63
N MET A 211 -4.89 11.11 -27.68
CA MET A 211 -5.21 10.05 -28.63
C MET A 211 -4.72 10.44 -30.03
N PRO A 212 -3.89 9.59 -30.68
CA PRO A 212 -3.33 8.35 -30.18
C PRO A 212 -2.34 8.56 -29.00
N PRO A 213 -2.20 7.57 -28.10
CA PRO A 213 -1.25 7.65 -27.00
C PRO A 213 0.18 7.87 -27.49
N THR A 214 0.94 8.64 -26.72
CA THR A 214 2.32 8.97 -27.07
C THR A 214 3.27 7.81 -26.79
N TRP A 215 4.48 7.87 -27.33
CA TRP A 215 5.52 6.89 -27.02
C TRP A 215 5.87 6.86 -25.51
N LEU A 216 5.76 8.00 -24.82
CA LEU A 216 5.94 8.10 -23.37
C LEU A 216 4.86 7.32 -22.61
N ASP A 217 3.61 7.39 -23.08
CA ASP A 217 2.50 6.64 -22.50
C ASP A 217 2.71 5.14 -22.64
N TRP A 218 3.26 4.71 -23.78
CA TRP A 218 3.58 3.31 -24.04
C TRP A 218 4.65 2.76 -23.10
N ILE A 219 5.68 3.56 -22.78
CA ILE A 219 6.72 3.20 -21.80
C ILE A 219 6.12 3.16 -20.41
N ARG A 220 5.41 4.22 -19.99
CA ARG A 220 4.78 4.30 -18.68
C ARG A 220 3.81 3.15 -18.44
N ALA A 221 3.11 2.69 -19.48
CA ALA A 221 2.17 1.58 -19.38
C ALA A 221 2.80 0.23 -19.00
N ARG A 222 4.13 0.09 -19.14
CA ARG A 222 4.90 -1.12 -18.83
C ARG A 222 5.66 -1.04 -17.51
N LEU A 223 5.64 0.13 -16.87
CA LEU A 223 6.19 0.29 -15.53
C LEU A 223 5.10 -0.09 -14.51
N PRO A 224 5.46 -0.84 -13.45
CA PRO A 224 4.53 -1.24 -12.40
C PRO A 224 4.02 -0.07 -11.56
#